data_AF-A0A962C7P8-F1
#
_entry.id   AF-A0A962C7P8-F1
#
_cell.length_a   1.000
_cell.length_b   1.000
_cell.length_c   1.000
_cell.angle_alpha   90.00
_cell.angle_beta   90.00
_cell.angle_gamma   90.00
#
_symmetry.space_group_name_H-M   'P 1'
#
loop_
_entity.id
_entity.type
_entity.pdbx_description
1 polymer ?
#
loop_
_entity_poly.entity_id
_entity_poly.type
_entity_poly.pdbx_seq_one_letter_code
_entity_poly.pdbx_strand_id
1 'polypeptide(L)'
;MPTLRPRCTGVTLIELLIVVSIIAVLATIATPTLGNLRQAGASRSARSALAVAINQARISAATHRKTVVLCPSADQSSCDRSTRWQDGWLVFFDDNRDNQHDGDETVIAASQAQARG
;
A
#
# COMPACT_ATOMS: atom_id res chain seq x y z
N MET A 1 1.64 -63.78 28.56
CA MET A 1 1.58 -62.31 28.76
C MET A 1 0.64 -61.73 27.71
N PRO A 2 -0.55 -61.22 28.04
CA PRO A 2 -1.47 -60.70 27.03
C PRO A 2 -1.05 -59.30 26.58
N THR A 3 -0.86 -59.12 25.27
CA THR A 3 -0.59 -57.82 24.65
C THR A 3 -1.90 -57.06 24.41
N LEU A 4 -2.11 -55.96 25.12
CA LEU A 4 -3.23 -55.04 24.85
C LEU A 4 -2.99 -54.33 23.51
N ARG A 5 -3.74 -54.68 22.48
CA ARG A 5 -3.77 -53.92 21.22
C ARG A 5 -4.56 -52.63 21.43
N PRO A 6 -4.02 -51.46 21.05
CA PRO A 6 -4.79 -50.23 21.05
C PRO A 6 -5.95 -50.36 20.05
N ARG A 7 -7.18 -50.12 20.52
CA ARG A 7 -8.35 -50.02 19.65
C ARG A 7 -8.21 -48.72 18.85
N CYS A 8 -8.02 -48.82 17.55
CA CYS A 8 -8.21 -47.67 16.66
C CYS A 8 -9.69 -47.28 16.69
N THR A 9 -10.02 -46.23 17.43
CA THR A 9 -11.33 -45.58 17.35
C THR A 9 -11.34 -44.73 16.08
N GLY A 10 -12.03 -45.20 15.04
CA GLY A 10 -12.26 -44.42 13.82
C GLY A 10 -13.33 -43.36 14.04
N VAL A 11 -13.17 -42.22 13.38
CA VAL A 11 -14.23 -41.19 13.30
C VAL A 11 -15.35 -41.69 12.41
N THR A 12 -16.58 -41.28 12.71
CA THR A 12 -17.75 -41.68 11.92
C THR A 12 -17.85 -40.83 10.64
N LEU A 13 -18.50 -41.37 9.60
CA LEU A 13 -18.76 -40.61 8.36
C LEU A 13 -19.53 -39.30 8.66
N ILE A 14 -20.50 -39.36 9.58
CA ILE A 14 -21.30 -38.20 9.96
C ILE A 14 -20.46 -37.14 10.70
N GLU A 15 -19.52 -37.57 11.55
CA GLU A 15 -18.59 -36.67 12.24
C GLU A 15 -17.68 -35.93 11.26
N LEU A 16 -17.16 -36.64 10.24
CA LEU A 16 -16.36 -36.01 9.20
C LEU A 16 -17.18 -35.00 8.37
N LEU A 17 -18.44 -35.32 8.05
CA LEU A 17 -19.34 -34.40 7.35
C LEU A 17 -19.63 -33.14 8.18
N ILE A 18 -19.84 -33.29 9.50
CA ILE A 18 -20.02 -32.16 10.41
C ILE A 18 -18.77 -31.28 10.42
N VAL A 19 -17.57 -31.85 10.59
CA VAL A 19 -16.31 -31.09 10.59
C VAL A 19 -16.11 -30.34 9.28
N VAL A 20 -16.30 -30.99 8.13
CA VAL A 20 -16.17 -30.34 6.81
C VAL A 20 -17.19 -29.22 6.66
N SER A 21 -18.44 -29.41 7.11
CA SER A 21 -19.46 -28.36 7.05
C SER A 21 -19.10 -27.14 7.91
N ILE A 22 -18.55 -27.36 9.11
CA ILE A 22 -18.08 -26.27 9.99
C ILE A 22 -16.93 -25.52 9.33
N ILE A 23 -15.95 -26.23 8.76
CA ILE A 23 -14.82 -25.61 8.03
C ILE A 23 -15.33 -24.78 6.84
N ALA A 24 -16.32 -25.28 6.08
CA ALA A 24 -16.88 -24.56 4.94
C ALA A 24 -17.60 -23.26 5.37
N VAL A 25 -18.36 -23.29 6.47
CA VAL A 25 -19.01 -22.09 7.04
C VAL A 25 -17.95 -21.10 7.53
N LEU A 26 -16.91 -21.56 8.23
CA LEU A 26 -15.83 -20.68 8.69
C LEU A 26 -15.04 -20.06 7.51
N ALA A 27 -14.77 -20.83 6.46
CA ALA A 27 -14.04 -20.38 5.28
C ALA A 27 -14.78 -19.27 4.51
N THR A 28 -16.11 -19.32 4.46
CA THR A 28 -16.93 -18.28 3.80
C THR A 28 -16.98 -16.97 4.59
N ILE A 29 -16.88 -17.02 5.92
CA ILE A 29 -16.84 -15.84 6.79
C ILE A 29 -15.44 -15.19 6.82
N ALA A 30 -14.38 -15.99 6.71
CA ALA A 30 -13.00 -15.50 6.78
C ALA A 30 -12.58 -14.65 5.57
N THR A 31 -13.03 -14.98 4.36
CA THR A 31 -12.64 -14.30 3.11
C THR A 31 -12.88 -12.77 3.08
N PRO A 32 -14.07 -12.24 3.42
CA PRO A 32 -14.32 -10.80 3.33
C PRO A 32 -13.49 -9.95 4.32
N THR A 33 -13.07 -10.53 5.44
CA THR A 33 -12.36 -9.78 6.50
C THR A 33 -10.95 -9.33 6.09
N LEU A 34 -10.26 -10.11 5.24
CA LEU A 34 -8.94 -9.74 4.72
C LEU A 34 -9.01 -8.60 3.69
N GLY A 35 -10.10 -8.50 2.91
CA GLY A 35 -10.28 -7.45 1.91
C GLY A 35 -10.36 -6.05 2.53
N ASN A 36 -11.18 -5.91 3.57
CA ASN A 36 -11.38 -4.63 4.25
C ASN A 36 -10.09 -4.13 4.95
N LEU A 37 -9.33 -5.04 5.57
CA LEU A 37 -8.05 -4.71 6.19
C LEU A 37 -7.00 -4.28 5.16
N ARG A 38 -6.94 -4.92 3.99
CA ARG A 38 -6.05 -4.51 2.89
C ARG A 38 -6.40 -3.13 2.35
N GLN A 39 -7.68 -2.85 2.15
CA GLN A 39 -8.13 -1.56 1.61
C GLN A 39 -7.92 -0.42 2.62
N ALA A 40 -8.18 -0.66 3.90
CA ALA A 40 -7.85 0.29 4.96
C ALA A 40 -6.33 0.54 5.04
N GLY A 41 -5.52 -0.52 4.95
CA GLY A 41 -4.06 -0.43 4.94
C GLY A 41 -3.51 0.39 3.77
N ALA A 42 -4.02 0.18 2.55
CA ALA A 42 -3.59 0.93 1.36
C ALA A 42 -3.84 2.43 1.51
N SER A 43 -5.03 2.82 1.97
CA SER A 43 -5.36 4.24 2.19
C SER A 43 -4.49 4.90 3.26
N ARG A 44 -4.17 4.17 4.34
CA ARG A 44 -3.28 4.63 5.41
C ARG A 44 -1.85 4.81 4.91
N SER A 45 -1.36 3.85 4.12
CA SER A 45 -0.02 3.88 3.52
C SER A 45 0.15 5.06 2.58
N ALA A 46 -0.80 5.29 1.67
CA ALA A 46 -0.75 6.41 0.71
C ALA A 46 -0.69 7.78 1.43
N ARG A 47 -1.51 7.97 2.47
CA ARG A 47 -1.49 9.20 3.29
C ARG A 47 -0.15 9.38 4.02
N SER A 48 0.39 8.31 4.58
CA SER A 48 1.69 8.36 5.27
C SER A 48 2.81 8.69 4.31
N ALA A 49 2.83 8.09 3.12
CA ALA A 49 3.83 8.36 2.09
C ALA A 49 3.79 9.82 1.62
N LEU A 50 2.59 10.37 1.41
CA LEU A 50 2.44 11.79 1.07
C LEU A 50 2.93 12.72 2.19
N ALA A 51 2.64 12.40 3.46
CA ALA A 51 3.12 13.18 4.60
C ALA A 51 4.67 13.17 4.68
N VAL A 52 5.29 12.03 4.39
CA VAL A 52 6.75 11.91 4.30
C VAL A 52 7.30 12.77 3.17
N ALA A 53 6.68 12.74 1.98
CA ALA A 53 7.11 13.54 0.84
C ALA A 53 7.02 15.05 1.12
N ILE A 54 5.94 15.51 1.75
CA ILE A 54 5.80 16.92 2.20
C ILE A 54 6.93 17.29 3.15
N ASN A 55 7.22 16.44 4.14
CA ASN A 55 8.28 16.71 5.09
C ASN A 55 9.66 16.75 4.42
N GLN A 56 9.91 15.83 3.49
CA GLN A 56 11.14 15.79 2.70
C GLN A 56 11.30 17.05 1.85
N ALA A 57 10.24 17.51 1.19
CA ALA A 57 10.25 18.76 0.42
C ALA A 57 10.61 19.95 1.31
N ARG A 58 9.99 20.06 2.50
CA ARG A 58 10.27 21.13 3.47
C ARG A 58 11.71 21.11 3.97
N ILE A 59 12.23 19.94 4.33
CA ILE A 59 13.63 19.79 4.77
C ILE A 59 14.56 20.17 3.62
N SER A 60 14.31 19.68 2.41
CA SER A 60 15.15 19.98 1.23
C SER A 60 15.16 21.47 0.91
N ALA A 61 14.00 22.14 0.95
CA ALA A 61 13.90 23.58 0.75
C ALA A 61 14.73 24.36 1.80
N ALA A 62 14.63 23.97 3.07
CA ALA A 62 15.38 24.60 4.15
C ALA A 62 16.89 24.35 4.07
N THR A 63 17.31 23.11 3.82
CA THR A 63 18.73 22.71 3.76
C THR A 63 19.44 23.31 2.55
N HIS A 64 18.79 23.31 1.39
CA HIS A 64 19.40 23.79 0.15
C HIS A 64 19.14 25.28 -0.11
N ARG A 65 18.25 25.93 0.66
CA ARG A 65 17.81 27.32 0.44
C ARG A 65 17.31 27.57 -0.99
N LYS A 66 16.66 26.57 -1.56
CA LYS A 66 16.05 26.59 -2.90
C LYS A 66 14.53 26.45 -2.79
N THR A 67 13.80 26.91 -3.81
CA THR A 67 12.38 26.61 -3.95
C THR A 67 12.24 25.12 -4.27
N VAL A 68 11.33 24.44 -3.59
CA VAL A 68 11.02 23.04 -3.84
C VAL A 68 9.53 22.94 -4.08
N VAL A 69 9.15 22.26 -5.16
CA VAL A 69 7.75 22.02 -5.52
C VAL A 69 7.42 20.55 -5.31
N LEU A 70 6.24 20.30 -4.75
CA LEU A 70 5.61 19.00 -4.66
C LEU A 70 4.31 19.08 -5.47
N CYS A 71 4.20 18.28 -6.52
CA CYS A 71 3.03 18.27 -7.40
C CYS A 71 2.55 16.83 -7.67
N PRO A 72 1.26 16.63 -7.96
CA PRO A 72 0.76 15.34 -8.43
C PRO A 72 1.38 15.04 -9.80
N SER A 73 1.74 13.79 -10.04
CA SER A 73 2.37 13.37 -11.29
C SER A 73 2.15 11.88 -11.50
N ALA A 74 1.43 11.52 -12.56
CA ALA A 74 1.22 10.12 -12.94
C ALA A 74 2.46 9.51 -13.64
N ASP A 75 3.22 10.33 -14.37
CA ASP A 75 4.38 9.91 -15.18
C ASP A 75 5.72 10.05 -14.45
N GLN A 76 5.73 10.65 -13.25
CA GLN A 76 6.93 11.00 -12.47
C GLN A 76 7.91 11.91 -13.25
N SER A 77 7.45 12.61 -14.27
CA SER A 77 8.29 13.44 -15.13
C SER A 77 7.78 14.86 -15.25
N SER A 78 6.45 15.04 -15.21
CA SER A 78 5.80 16.33 -15.32
C SER A 78 4.75 16.51 -14.24
N CYS A 79 4.51 17.76 -13.85
CA CYS A 79 3.43 18.09 -12.94
C CYS A 79 2.08 18.01 -13.66
N ASP A 80 1.19 17.16 -13.14
CA ASP A 80 -0.18 17.11 -13.59
C ASP A 80 -0.93 18.37 -13.13
N ARG A 81 -1.77 18.93 -14.02
CA ARG A 81 -2.73 19.98 -13.65
C ARG A 81 -3.96 19.45 -12.90
N SER A 82 -3.94 18.18 -12.51
CA SER A 82 -5.02 17.52 -11.80
C SER A 82 -4.79 17.56 -10.29
N THR A 83 -5.80 17.21 -9.51
CA THR A 83 -5.68 17.02 -8.05
C THR A 83 -5.56 15.54 -7.67
N ARG A 84 -5.14 14.67 -8.61
CA ARG A 84 -5.07 13.22 -8.42
C ARG A 84 -3.76 12.77 -7.79
N TRP A 85 -3.65 12.95 -6.48
CA TRP A 85 -2.50 12.49 -5.68
C TRP A 85 -2.41 10.97 -5.54
N GLN A 86 -3.47 10.25 -5.92
CA GLN A 86 -3.50 8.79 -5.94
C GLN A 86 -2.74 8.15 -7.10
N ASP A 87 -2.40 8.93 -8.14
CA ASP A 87 -1.65 8.39 -9.28
C ASP A 87 -0.13 8.45 -9.00
N GLY A 88 0.29 9.41 -8.17
CA GLY A 88 1.67 9.63 -7.79
C GLY A 88 1.95 11.10 -7.56
N TRP A 89 3.19 11.39 -7.17
CA TRP A 89 3.68 12.74 -7.00
C TRP A 89 5.19 12.83 -7.27
N LEU A 90 5.61 14.05 -7.58
CA LEU A 90 6.97 14.42 -7.90
C LEU A 90 7.41 15.56 -6.98
N VAL A 91 8.66 15.49 -6.50
CA VAL A 91 9.33 16.50 -5.69
C VAL A 91 10.61 16.91 -6.39
N PHE A 92 10.79 18.18 -6.68
CA PHE A 92 11.94 18.71 -7.41
C PHE A 92 12.29 20.13 -6.96
N PHE A 93 13.50 20.57 -7.29
CA PHE A 93 13.91 21.96 -7.10
C PHE A 93 13.38 22.82 -8.25
N ASP A 94 12.63 23.86 -7.91
CA ASP A 94 12.04 24.81 -8.84
C ASP A 94 12.96 26.04 -8.93
N ASP A 95 13.93 25.97 -9.84
CA ASP A 95 14.96 26.99 -9.99
C ASP A 95 14.42 28.20 -10.79
N ASN A 96 13.44 27.98 -11.68
CA ASN A 96 12.84 29.00 -12.55
C ASN A 96 11.56 29.67 -11.94
N ARG A 97 10.97 29.09 -10.89
CA ARG A 97 9.73 29.48 -10.20
C ARG A 97 8.44 29.37 -11.01
N ASP A 98 8.36 28.44 -11.94
CA ASP A 98 7.18 28.24 -12.80
C ASP A 98 6.24 27.12 -12.32
N ASN A 99 6.62 26.39 -11.27
CA ASN A 99 5.91 25.23 -10.71
C ASN A 99 5.74 24.05 -11.69
N GLN A 100 6.56 23.98 -12.73
CA GLN A 100 6.65 22.84 -13.63
C GLN A 100 8.05 22.26 -13.53
N HIS A 101 8.14 20.95 -13.72
CA HIS A 101 9.44 20.30 -13.75
C HIS A 101 9.99 20.38 -15.17
N ASP A 102 11.04 21.17 -15.34
CA ASP A 102 11.80 21.23 -16.58
C ASP A 102 12.95 20.22 -16.58
N GLY A 103 13.44 19.82 -17.76
CA GLY A 103 14.44 18.74 -17.88
C GLY A 103 15.82 19.06 -17.28
N ASP A 104 16.09 20.33 -17.00
CA ASP A 104 17.30 20.84 -16.34
C ASP A 104 17.18 20.92 -14.81
N GLU A 105 15.98 20.73 -14.28
CA GLU A 105 15.72 20.77 -12.84
C GLU A 105 15.99 19.42 -12.17
N THR A 106 16.41 19.48 -10.90
CA THR A 106 16.81 18.28 -10.17
C THR A 106 15.63 17.70 -9.39
N VAL A 107 15.26 16.47 -9.74
CA VAL A 107 14.29 15.67 -8.98
C VAL A 107 14.90 15.21 -7.65
N ILE A 108 14.20 15.50 -6.55
CA ILE A 108 14.55 15.08 -5.19
C ILE A 108 13.93 13.71 -4.89
N ALA A 109 12.67 13.52 -5.26
CA ALA A 109 11.95 12.27 -5.04
C ALA A 109 10.77 12.15 -6.01
N ALA A 110 10.49 10.92 -6.44
CA ALA A 110 9.31 10.59 -7.21
C ALA A 110 8.70 9.29 -6.66
N SER A 111 7.38 9.25 -6.48
CA SER A 111 6.72 8.05 -5.98
C SER A 111 5.31 7.89 -6.51
N GLN A 112 4.94 6.65 -6.78
CA GLN A 112 3.59 6.25 -7.16
C GLN A 112 2.77 5.94 -5.92
N ALA A 113 1.51 6.38 -5.86
CA ALA A 113 0.69 6.18 -4.66
C ALA A 113 0.26 4.72 -4.47
N GLN A 114 0.31 3.90 -5.53
CA GLN A 114 0.08 2.47 -5.49
C GLN A 114 1.06 1.77 -6.43
N ALA A 115 1.89 0.87 -5.88
CA ALA A 115 2.54 -0.15 -6.69
C ALA A 115 1.42 -0.96 -7.36
N ARG A 116 1.29 -0.82 -8.68
CA ARG A 116 0.45 -1.71 -9.49
C ARG A 116 1.05 -3.12 -9.38
N GLY A 117 0.46 -3.95 -8.52
CA GLY A 117 0.79 -5.36 -8.34
C GLY A 117 -0.44 -6.12 -7.90
#